data_AF-A0A226NJS3-F1
#
_entry.id   AF-A0A226NJS3-F1
#
_cell.length_a   1.000
_cell.length_b   1.000
_cell.length_c   1.000
_cell.angle_alpha   90.00
_cell.angle_beta   90.00
_cell.angle_gamma   90.00
#
_symmetry.space_group_name_H-M   'P 1'
#
loop_
_entity.id
_entity.type
_entity.pdbx_description
1 polymer ?
#
loop_
_entity_poly.entity_id
_entity_poly.type
_entity_poly.pdbx_seq_one_letter_code
_entity_poly.pdbx_strand_id
1 'polypeptide(L)'
;GADGLSEPEGISLKRVAVVEDFFDIIYSMHVESSTEPGKAPKHAGQKKTYRAIAETYAFLPREAVTRFLMSCTECQKRMHFNSNGLEPK
;
A
#
# COMPACT_ATOMS: atom_id res chain seq x y z
N GLY A 1 -25.66 10.89 41.42
CA GLY A 1 -24.88 11.17 40.21
C GLY A 1 -24.02 9.96 39.95
N ALA A 2 -24.18 9.33 38.79
CA ALA A 2 -23.28 8.29 38.33
C ALA A 2 -22.38 8.95 37.28
N ASP A 3 -21.20 9.39 37.72
CA ASP A 3 -20.17 9.91 36.84
C ASP A 3 -19.52 8.72 36.12
N GLY A 4 -20.15 8.34 35.00
CA GLY A 4 -19.60 7.40 34.03
C GLY A 4 -18.36 7.99 33.40
N LEU A 5 -17.20 7.63 33.94
CA LEU A 5 -15.90 7.88 33.34
C LEU A 5 -15.85 7.12 32.00
N SER A 6 -16.12 7.83 30.90
CA SER A 6 -15.92 7.34 29.54
C SER A 6 -14.47 6.87 29.41
N GLU A 7 -14.28 5.59 29.03
CA GLU A 7 -12.98 4.99 28.74
C GLU A 7 -12.11 5.94 27.90
N PRO A 8 -10.79 6.04 28.15
CA PRO A 8 -9.92 6.69 27.18
C PRO A 8 -10.10 5.95 25.86
N GLU A 9 -10.57 6.64 24.81
CA GLU A 9 -10.69 6.10 23.45
C GLU A 9 -9.41 5.30 23.16
N GLY A 10 -9.59 3.97 23.11
CA GLY A 10 -8.50 3.02 23.26
C GLY A 10 -7.37 3.37 22.33
N ILE A 11 -6.18 3.59 22.90
CA ILE A 11 -4.94 3.86 22.16
C ILE A 11 -4.77 2.70 21.18
N SER A 12 -5.18 2.90 19.93
CA SER A 12 -5.15 1.86 18.91
C SER A 12 -3.70 1.71 18.47
N LEU A 13 -3.02 0.75 19.10
CA LEU A 13 -1.64 0.44 18.78
C LEU A 13 -1.57 -0.15 17.37
N LYS A 14 -0.77 0.47 16.51
CA LYS A 14 -0.52 -0.06 15.17
C LYS A 14 0.44 -1.25 15.25
N ARG A 15 0.30 -2.20 14.32
CA ARG A 15 1.12 -3.41 14.29
C ARG A 15 2.56 -3.08 13.88
N VAL A 16 3.55 -3.80 14.39
CA VAL A 16 4.92 -3.71 13.88
C VAL A 16 5.08 -4.72 12.75
N ALA A 17 5.54 -4.28 11.58
CA ALA A 17 5.81 -5.19 10.48
C ALA A 17 7.12 -5.94 10.75
N VAL A 18 7.11 -7.27 10.54
CA VAL A 18 8.31 -8.09 10.56
C VAL A 18 8.97 -8.01 9.19
N VAL A 19 10.30 -7.97 9.14
CA VAL A 19 11.06 -7.83 7.88
C VAL A 19 10.70 -8.90 6.86
N GLU A 20 10.48 -10.13 7.30
CA GLU A 20 10.13 -11.27 6.46
C GLU A 20 8.76 -11.08 5.79
N ASP A 21 7.84 -10.35 6.43
CA ASP A 21 6.49 -10.09 5.94
C ASP A 21 6.41 -8.84 5.05
N PHE A 22 7.49 -8.07 4.88
CA PHE A 22 7.44 -6.79 4.16
C PHE A 22 6.90 -6.94 2.74
N PHE A 23 7.30 -8.00 2.04
CA PHE A 23 6.83 -8.25 0.69
C PHE A 23 5.32 -8.47 0.67
N ASP A 24 4.81 -9.38 1.50
CA ASP A 24 3.39 -9.75 1.53
C ASP A 24 2.51 -8.59 2.00
N ILE A 25 2.98 -7.81 2.98
CA ILE A 25 2.30 -6.62 3.47
C ILE A 25 2.17 -5.58 2.36
N ILE A 26 3.28 -5.23 1.69
CA ILE A 26 3.25 -4.22 0.63
C ILE A 26 2.44 -4.73 -0.55
N TYR A 27 2.58 -6.00 -0.93
CA TYR A 27 1.83 -6.62 -2.02
C TYR A 27 0.32 -6.56 -1.74
N SER A 28 -0.14 -6.96 -0.56
CA SER A 28 -1.56 -6.92 -0.20
C SER A 28 -2.13 -5.49 -0.19
N MET A 29 -1.34 -4.48 0.17
CA MET A 29 -1.78 -3.07 0.20
C MET A 29 -1.70 -2.40 -1.16
N HIS A 30 -0.77 -2.85 -2.01
CA HIS A 30 -0.56 -2.35 -3.35
C HIS A 30 -1.52 -2.99 -4.36
N VAL A 31 -1.78 -4.29 -4.25
CA VAL A 31 -2.61 -5.06 -5.17
C VAL A 31 -3.97 -5.29 -4.53
N GLU A 32 -4.95 -4.47 -4.90
CA GLU A 32 -6.32 -4.62 -4.45
C GLU A 32 -6.98 -5.79 -5.20
N SER A 33 -7.30 -6.86 -4.48
CA SER A 33 -8.09 -7.98 -5.00
C SER A 33 -9.46 -7.45 -5.40
N SER A 34 -9.73 -7.41 -6.70
CA SER A 34 -11.04 -7.03 -7.22
C SER A 34 -12.09 -8.02 -6.70
N THR A 35 -13.16 -7.51 -6.07
CA THR A 35 -14.30 -8.32 -5.61
C THR A 35 -15.16 -8.85 -6.75
N GLU A 36 -14.91 -8.38 -7.98
CA GLU A 36 -15.59 -8.85 -9.20
C GLU A 36 -14.89 -10.09 -9.79
N PRO A 37 -15.56 -11.25 -9.88
CA PRO A 37 -14.97 -12.44 -10.50
C PRO A 37 -14.69 -12.18 -11.98
N GLY A 38 -13.42 -12.35 -12.40
CA GLY A 38 -12.98 -12.23 -13.80
C GLY A 38 -12.24 -10.94 -14.17
N LYS A 39 -12.01 -10.02 -13.22
CA LYS A 39 -11.27 -8.77 -13.48
C LYS A 39 -9.86 -8.84 -12.91
N ALA A 40 -8.88 -8.37 -13.69
CA ALA A 40 -7.49 -8.31 -13.25
C ALA A 40 -7.35 -7.49 -11.94
N PRO A 41 -6.42 -7.87 -11.05
CA PRO A 41 -6.18 -7.15 -9.80
C PRO A 41 -5.86 -5.67 -10.07
N LYS A 42 -6.42 -4.75 -9.27
CA LYS A 42 -6.15 -3.32 -9.43
C LYS A 42 -4.96 -2.92 -8.56
N HIS A 43 -3.93 -2.36 -9.20
CA HIS A 43 -2.78 -1.82 -8.48
C HIS A 43 -3.09 -0.40 -7.99
N ALA A 44 -2.99 -0.19 -6.68
CA ALA A 44 -3.09 1.10 -6.02
C ALA A 44 -1.87 1.97 -6.33
N GLY A 45 -2.09 3.28 -6.48
CA GLY A 45 -1.00 4.25 -6.67
C GLY A 45 -0.09 4.35 -5.44
N GLN A 46 1.09 4.92 -5.64
CA GLN A 46 2.11 5.10 -4.60
C GLN A 46 1.54 5.76 -3.33
N LYS A 47 0.85 6.91 -3.48
CA LYS A 47 0.26 7.65 -2.34
C LYS A 47 -0.75 6.82 -1.54
N LYS A 48 -1.61 6.05 -2.23
CA LYS A 48 -2.62 5.19 -1.58
C LYS A 48 -1.96 4.04 -0.82
N THR A 49 -0.96 3.40 -1.43
CA THR A 49 -0.19 2.31 -0.81
C THR A 49 0.51 2.78 0.47
N TYR A 50 1.20 3.92 0.43
CA TYR A 50 1.83 4.50 1.61
C TYR A 50 0.85 4.80 2.75
N ARG A 51 -0.29 5.39 2.41
CA ARG A 51 -1.31 5.73 3.39
C ARG A 51 -1.87 4.49 4.07
N ALA A 52 -2.22 3.46 3.30
CA ALA A 52 -2.78 2.21 3.85
C ALA A 52 -1.80 1.49 4.79
N ILE A 53 -0.51 1.46 4.40
CA ILE A 53 0.55 0.89 5.26
C ILE A 53 0.68 1.69 6.55
N ALA A 54 0.75 3.02 6.47
CA ALA A 54 0.93 3.88 7.65
C ALA A 54 -0.30 3.90 8.58
N GLU A 55 -1.50 3.60 8.08
CA GLU A 55 -2.71 3.45 8.89
C GLU A 55 -2.70 2.14 9.70
N THR A 56 -2.12 1.07 9.15
CA THR A 56 -2.14 -0.28 9.76
C THR A 56 -0.89 -0.58 10.59
N TYR A 57 0.28 -0.13 10.13
CA TYR A 57 1.58 -0.47 10.71
C TYR A 57 2.25 0.74 11.36
N ALA A 58 2.81 0.53 12.55
CA ALA A 58 3.58 1.52 13.29
C ALA A 58 4.90 1.83 12.59
N PHE A 59 5.48 0.81 11.95
CA PHE A 59 6.75 0.93 11.25
C PHE A 59 6.78 -0.03 10.06
N LEU A 60 7.04 0.53 8.88
CA LEU A 60 7.45 -0.19 7.69
C LEU A 60 8.35 0.77 6.87
N PRO A 61 9.62 0.42 6.61
CA PRO A 61 10.57 1.34 5.98
C PRO A 61 10.10 1.87 4.63
N ARG A 62 10.18 3.20 4.45
CA ARG A 62 9.84 3.86 3.17
C ARG A 62 10.65 3.32 1.99
N GLU A 63 11.91 2.96 2.24
CA GLU A 63 12.79 2.37 1.24
C GLU A 63 12.26 1.02 0.75
N ALA A 64 11.73 0.17 1.63
CA ALA A 64 11.12 -1.11 1.26
C ALA A 64 9.89 -0.89 0.37
N VAL A 65 9.01 0.04 0.75
CA VAL A 65 7.82 0.39 -0.06
C VAL A 65 8.22 0.95 -1.42
N THR A 66 9.16 1.90 -1.47
CA THR A 66 9.60 2.50 -2.74
C THR A 66 10.21 1.45 -3.66
N ARG A 67 11.12 0.61 -3.14
CA ARG A 67 11.76 -0.44 -3.93
C ARG A 67 10.74 -1.45 -4.46
N PHE A 68 9.77 -1.85 -3.65
CA PHE A 68 8.68 -2.72 -4.11
C PHE A 68 7.88 -2.08 -5.25
N LEU A 69 7.40 -0.85 -5.06
CA LEU A 69 6.58 -0.16 -6.06
C LEU A 69 7.32 0.05 -7.38
N MET A 70 8.61 0.40 -7.32
CA MET A 70 9.47 0.53 -8.49
C MET A 70 9.76 -0.81 -9.19
N SER A 71 9.72 -1.92 -8.44
CA SER A 71 9.96 -3.27 -8.96
C SER A 71 8.68 -3.99 -9.40
N CYS A 72 7.52 -3.36 -9.25
CA CYS A 72 6.25 -3.93 -9.67
C CYS A 72 6.14 -3.94 -11.20
N THR A 73 6.36 -5.10 -11.82
CA THR A 73 6.40 -5.31 -13.27
C THR A 73 5.15 -4.79 -14.00
N GLU A 74 3.97 -4.97 -13.42
CA GLU A 74 2.69 -4.53 -14.00
C GLU A 74 2.50 -3.00 -14.00
N CYS A 75 3.10 -2.32 -13.02
CA CYS A 75 3.13 -0.86 -12.96
C CYS A 75 4.25 -0.32 -13.85
N GLN A 76 5.40 -1.00 -13.89
CA GLN A 76 6.56 -0.62 -14.71
C GLN A 76 6.24 -0.70 -16.21
N LYS A 77 5.53 -1.74 -16.68
CA LYS A 77 5.07 -1.84 -18.08
C LYS A 77 4.21 -0.66 -18.48
N ARG A 78 3.24 -0.26 -17.65
CA ARG A 78 2.37 0.90 -17.93
C ARG A 78 3.15 2.22 -17.98
N MET A 79 4.15 2.38 -17.11
CA MET A 79 5.02 3.57 -17.09
C MET A 79 5.87 3.69 -18.37
N HIS A 80 6.50 2.60 -18.81
CA HIS A 80 7.33 2.59 -20.03
C HIS A 80 6.51 2.62 -21.33
N PHE A 81 5.29 2.09 -21.33
CA PHE A 81 4.40 2.22 -22.48
C PHE A 81 3.99 3.67 -22.73
N ASN A 82 3.90 4.50 -21.69
CA ASN A 82 3.51 5.91 -21.81
C ASN A 82 4.68 6.83 -22.20
N SER A 83 5.93 6.34 -22.19
CA SER A 83 7.11 7.11 -22.62
C SER A 83 7.45 6.96 -24.11
N ASN A 84 6.85 6.00 -24.82
CA ASN A 84 7.09 5.79 -26.26
C ASN A 84 6.21 6.66 -27.17
N GLY A 85 5.61 7.74 -26.65
CA GLY A 85 4.64 8.58 -27.36
C GLY A 85 5.16 9.90 -27.94
N LEU A 86 6.48 10.11 -28.01
CA LEU A 86 7.06 11.31 -28.62
C LEU A 86 8.20 10.89 -29.55
N GLU A 87 7.84 10.49 -30.78
CA GLU A 87 8.76 10.56 -31.90
C GLU A 87 9.00 12.06 -32.20
N PRO A 88 10.25 12.57 -32.15
CA PRO A 88 10.54 13.88 -32.70
C PRO A 88 10.51 13.78 -34.23
N LYS A 89 9.59 14.50 -34.87
CA LYS A 89 9.61 14.76 -36.31
C LYS A 89 10.48 15.97 -36.62
#